data_AF-A0A7C6LZ29-F1
#
_entry.id   AF-A0A7C6LZ29-F1
#
_cell.length_a   1.000
_cell.length_b   1.000
_cell.length_c   1.000
_cell.angle_alpha   90.00
_cell.angle_beta   90.00
_cell.angle_gamma   90.00
#
_symmetry.space_group_name_H-M   'P 1'
#
loop_
_entity.id
_entity.type
_entity.pdbx_description
1 polymer ?
#
loop_
_entity_poly.entity_id
_entity_poly.type
_entity_poly.pdbx_seq_one_letter_code
_entity_poly.pdbx_strand_id
1 'polypeptide(L)'
;MAGVVAIIGRPNVGKSSLFNRIIGERLSITDDVSGITRDRLYAQASWLNQQFSVIDTGGIILKDEPFSHEIRMQAEIAIKEADVIIMVVDITIGATKEDEDVIRILQTSNKPVIVAVNKVDNLELSHEIYEFYKLGVDHLLPVSSIHGLGIGDLLDLVVSLLPKENKEKENQGIKYSLVGEPNVGKSTLVNAILGEKRAIVSSIPGTTTDAVDTSYKRNGKEYVVIDTAGLKKEGKLYENLEKYSFLRAMRAIERSDLSILVLDATKPLTEQTKRIAGYIKDYNRAMIIVYNKWDLVTKDSNTMKEMTDNLYEFMPFLWYVPVIFLSAFNKERINLLLDTIDQVYENYTQRINTSLLNDIIMEAVVLNPPSEFNQKTLKVYYATQEDIAPPSIVLFVNEPSAIHFSYKRYLENKIRENFDFTGAPLKITLRKKDSHEL
;
A
#
# COMPACT_ATOMS: atom_id res chain seq x y z
N MET A 1 6.17 0.73 -8.37
CA MET A 1 5.10 -0.27 -8.45
C MET A 1 4.49 -0.20 -9.83
N ALA A 2 4.27 -1.36 -10.44
CA ALA A 2 3.84 -1.47 -11.83
C ALA A 2 2.33 -1.33 -12.04
N GLY A 3 1.52 -1.31 -10.97
CA GLY A 3 0.08 -1.09 -11.05
C GLY A 3 -0.73 -2.00 -10.14
N VAL A 4 -2.04 -1.99 -10.35
CA VAL A 4 -3.04 -2.67 -9.52
C VAL A 4 -3.71 -3.81 -10.29
N VAL A 5 -3.87 -4.96 -9.65
CA VAL A 5 -4.53 -6.15 -10.20
C VAL A 5 -5.77 -6.47 -9.37
N ALA A 6 -6.95 -6.58 -9.99
CA ALA A 6 -8.16 -7.01 -9.29
C ALA A 6 -8.49 -8.47 -9.58
N ILE A 7 -8.83 -9.23 -8.55
CA ILE A 7 -9.35 -10.59 -8.66
C ILE A 7 -10.86 -10.55 -8.42
N ILE A 8 -11.62 -10.91 -9.44
CA ILE A 8 -13.08 -10.91 -9.42
C ILE A 8 -13.64 -12.28 -9.84
N GLY A 9 -14.94 -12.48 -9.65
CA GLY A 9 -15.62 -13.71 -10.06
C GLY A 9 -16.70 -14.12 -9.07
N ARG A 10 -17.49 -15.14 -9.42
CA ARG A 10 -18.55 -15.67 -8.54
C ARG A 10 -17.99 -16.16 -7.20
N PRO A 11 -18.75 -16.17 -6.10
CA PRO A 11 -18.42 -16.87 -4.87
C PRO A 11 -18.02 -18.33 -5.12
N ASN A 12 -17.11 -18.85 -4.29
CA ASN A 12 -16.64 -20.25 -4.29
C ASN A 12 -15.87 -20.74 -5.54
N VAL A 13 -15.57 -19.87 -6.51
CA VAL A 13 -14.68 -20.17 -7.66
C VAL A 13 -13.19 -20.21 -7.29
N GLY A 14 -12.83 -19.92 -6.03
CA GLY A 14 -11.46 -19.97 -5.52
C GLY A 14 -10.65 -18.67 -5.60
N LYS A 15 -11.32 -17.50 -5.66
CA LYS A 15 -10.67 -16.17 -5.64
C LYS A 15 -9.69 -15.98 -4.49
N SER A 16 -10.12 -16.25 -3.25
CA SER A 16 -9.27 -16.02 -2.08
C SER A 16 -8.10 -17.02 -2.00
N SER A 17 -8.27 -18.23 -2.56
CA SER A 17 -7.17 -19.18 -2.73
C SER A 17 -6.14 -18.65 -3.72
N LEU A 18 -6.60 -18.11 -4.86
CA LEU A 18 -5.73 -17.47 -5.86
C LEU A 18 -5.01 -16.26 -5.26
N PHE A 19 -5.74 -15.37 -4.58
CA PHE A 19 -5.21 -14.21 -3.89
C PHE A 19 -4.09 -14.60 -2.92
N ASN A 20 -4.34 -15.58 -2.04
CA ASN A 20 -3.37 -16.06 -1.05
C ASN A 20 -2.13 -16.67 -1.71
N ARG A 21 -2.29 -17.32 -2.87
CA ARG A 21 -1.16 -17.86 -3.62
C ARG A 21 -0.33 -16.76 -4.26
N ILE A 22 -0.96 -15.73 -4.84
CA ILE A 22 -0.27 -14.61 -5.49
C ILE A 22 0.56 -13.80 -4.48
N ILE A 23 0.06 -13.59 -3.27
CA ILE A 23 0.80 -12.89 -2.20
C ILE A 23 1.93 -13.74 -1.59
N GLY A 24 1.91 -15.07 -1.81
CA GLY A 24 2.91 -16.04 -1.34
C GLY A 24 2.74 -16.53 0.11
N GLU A 25 3.16 -17.77 0.37
CA GLU A 25 3.20 -18.44 1.70
C GLU A 25 4.29 -17.91 2.66
N ARG A 26 4.89 -16.73 2.39
CA ARG A 26 5.81 -16.06 3.33
C ARG A 26 5.19 -14.81 3.92
N LEU A 27 4.05 -14.99 4.57
CA LEU A 27 3.88 -14.40 5.89
C LEU A 27 4.35 -15.45 6.88
N SER A 28 5.67 -15.48 7.16
CA SER A 28 6.05 -15.94 8.49
C SER A 28 5.34 -14.97 9.44
N ILE A 29 4.32 -15.49 10.09
CA ILE A 29 3.64 -14.89 11.21
C ILE A 29 4.73 -14.60 12.24
N THR A 30 5.25 -13.37 12.23
CA THR A 30 5.93 -12.68 13.33
C THR A 30 6.05 -11.19 12.99
N ASP A 31 4.95 -10.59 12.53
CA ASP A 31 4.64 -9.22 12.94
C ASP A 31 3.35 -9.33 13.77
N ASP A 32 3.53 -9.60 15.07
CA ASP A 32 2.49 -9.45 16.09
C ASP A 32 2.16 -7.95 16.28
N VAL A 33 1.72 -7.30 15.21
CA VAL A 33 0.75 -6.21 15.33
C VAL A 33 -0.63 -6.86 15.23
N SER A 34 -0.92 -7.67 16.24
CA SER A 34 -2.26 -8.17 16.55
C SER A 34 -3.22 -6.97 16.55
N GLY A 35 -4.06 -6.88 15.51
CA GLY A 35 -5.07 -5.82 15.37
C GLY A 35 -5.61 -5.64 13.96
N ILE A 36 -4.84 -5.95 12.92
CA ILE A 36 -5.32 -5.81 11.53
C ILE A 36 -5.88 -7.15 11.07
N THR A 37 -7.18 -7.33 11.31
CA THR A 37 -7.93 -8.55 11.01
C THR A 37 -8.00 -8.89 9.51
N ARG A 38 -8.37 -10.16 9.28
CA ARG A 38 -8.51 -10.99 8.06
C ARG A 38 -9.16 -10.39 6.80
N ASP A 39 -9.52 -9.11 6.77
CA ASP A 39 -10.18 -8.45 5.62
C ASP A 39 -9.16 -7.88 4.63
N ARG A 40 -8.23 -8.71 4.12
CA ARG A 40 -7.18 -8.24 3.20
C ARG A 40 -7.74 -8.00 1.79
N LEU A 41 -8.46 -6.90 1.63
CA LEU A 41 -8.92 -6.42 0.32
C LEU A 41 -7.75 -5.98 -0.57
N TYR A 42 -6.60 -5.63 0.00
CA TYR A 42 -5.37 -5.26 -0.70
C TYR A 42 -4.18 -6.00 -0.13
N ALA A 43 -3.25 -6.40 -1.00
CA ALA A 43 -1.93 -6.89 -0.62
C ALA A 43 -0.88 -6.55 -1.69
N GLN A 44 0.38 -6.45 -1.29
CA GLN A 44 1.49 -6.35 -2.22
C GLN A 44 1.91 -7.75 -2.69
N ALA A 45 2.11 -7.90 -4.00
CA ALA A 45 2.68 -9.09 -4.60
C ALA A 45 3.93 -8.72 -5.40
N SER A 46 4.79 -9.70 -5.62
CA SER A 46 5.99 -9.54 -6.44
C SER A 46 6.18 -10.76 -7.33
N TRP A 47 6.42 -10.51 -8.62
CA TRP A 47 6.73 -11.55 -9.60
C TRP A 47 7.83 -11.06 -10.54
N LEU A 48 8.87 -11.87 -10.78
CA LEU A 48 10.04 -11.51 -11.60
C LEU A 48 10.63 -10.11 -11.29
N ASN A 49 10.77 -9.80 -9.99
CA ASN A 49 11.21 -8.50 -9.46
C ASN A 49 10.30 -7.29 -9.76
N GLN A 50 9.12 -7.51 -10.34
CA GLN A 50 8.10 -6.48 -10.53
C GLN A 50 7.10 -6.53 -9.37
N GLN A 51 6.91 -5.39 -8.68
CA GLN A 51 5.96 -5.26 -7.58
C GLN A 51 4.65 -4.65 -8.07
N PHE A 52 3.53 -5.21 -7.63
CA PHE A 52 2.18 -4.75 -7.96
C PHE A 52 1.22 -4.99 -6.79
N SER A 53 0.14 -4.22 -6.77
CA SER A 53 -0.94 -4.38 -5.79
C SER A 53 -1.96 -5.40 -6.28
N VAL A 54 -2.51 -6.19 -5.37
CA VAL A 54 -3.59 -7.14 -5.68
C VAL A 54 -4.80 -6.85 -4.80
N ILE A 55 -5.98 -6.84 -5.41
CA ILE A 55 -7.26 -6.60 -4.76
C ILE A 55 -8.13 -7.85 -4.81
N ASP A 56 -8.63 -8.34 -3.67
CA ASP A 56 -9.71 -9.35 -3.62
C ASP A 56 -11.07 -8.64 -3.56
N THR A 57 -11.76 -8.50 -4.70
CA THR A 57 -13.10 -7.88 -4.70
C THR A 57 -14.16 -8.77 -4.08
N GLY A 58 -13.87 -10.06 -3.89
CA GLY A 58 -14.76 -11.02 -3.23
C GLY A 58 -14.95 -10.73 -1.74
N GLY A 59 -14.04 -10.00 -1.09
CA GLY A 59 -14.22 -9.50 0.27
C GLY A 59 -15.22 -8.31 0.35
N ILE A 60 -15.66 -7.79 -0.79
CA ILE A 60 -16.62 -6.69 -0.89
C ILE A 60 -18.05 -7.25 -0.90
N ILE A 61 -18.37 -8.16 0.03
CA ILE A 61 -19.75 -8.66 0.20
C ILE A 61 -20.61 -7.52 0.74
N LEU A 62 -21.71 -7.20 0.05
CA LEU A 62 -22.79 -6.37 0.57
C LEU A 62 -23.78 -7.29 1.28
N LYS A 63 -24.07 -7.02 2.55
CA LYS A 63 -25.16 -7.72 3.24
C LYS A 63 -26.48 -7.28 2.59
N ASP A 64 -27.37 -8.25 2.38
CA ASP A 64 -28.76 -8.06 1.98
C ASP A 64 -29.03 -7.62 0.52
N GLU A 65 -28.05 -7.72 -0.38
CA GLU A 65 -28.23 -7.44 -1.81
C GLU A 65 -28.30 -8.73 -2.66
N PRO A 66 -29.05 -8.75 -3.79
CA PRO A 66 -29.03 -9.86 -4.72
C PRO A 66 -27.62 -10.11 -5.27
N PHE A 67 -27.25 -11.38 -5.39
CA PHE A 67 -25.95 -11.83 -5.91
C PHE A 67 -25.53 -11.20 -7.25
N SER A 68 -26.49 -11.01 -8.15
CA SER A 68 -26.27 -10.36 -9.46
C SER A 68 -25.86 -8.89 -9.32
N HIS A 69 -26.34 -8.19 -8.30
CA HIS A 69 -25.95 -6.83 -7.99
C HIS A 69 -24.54 -6.77 -7.38
N GLU A 70 -24.22 -7.70 -6.48
CA GLU A 70 -22.90 -7.79 -5.85
C GLU A 70 -21.77 -7.97 -6.88
N ILE A 71 -21.95 -8.93 -7.80
CA ILE A 71 -20.96 -9.24 -8.83
C ILE A 71 -20.76 -8.08 -9.82
N ARG A 72 -21.85 -7.41 -10.21
CA ARG A 72 -21.79 -6.22 -11.06
C ARG A 72 -21.01 -5.10 -10.40
N MET A 73 -21.24 -4.87 -9.10
CA MET A 73 -20.49 -3.87 -8.35
C MET A 73 -19.00 -4.24 -8.25
N GLN A 74 -18.66 -5.51 -8.02
CA GLN A 74 -17.27 -5.98 -8.02
C GLN A 74 -16.59 -5.68 -9.36
N ALA A 75 -17.27 -5.92 -10.48
CA ALA A 75 -16.78 -5.57 -11.82
C ALA A 75 -16.57 -4.05 -11.97
N GLU A 76 -17.52 -3.22 -11.56
CA GLU A 76 -17.39 -1.76 -11.61
C GLU A 76 -16.23 -1.23 -10.74
N ILE A 77 -16.00 -1.84 -9.58
CA ILE A 77 -14.86 -1.52 -8.70
C ILE A 77 -13.55 -1.90 -9.39
N ALA A 78 -13.44 -3.11 -9.91
CA ALA A 78 -12.25 -3.57 -10.63
C ALA A 78 -11.94 -2.66 -11.83
N ILE A 79 -12.97 -2.28 -12.60
CA ILE A 79 -12.87 -1.34 -13.72
C ILE A 79 -12.35 0.02 -13.28
N LYS A 80 -12.69 0.51 -12.09
CA LYS A 80 -12.19 1.80 -11.62
C LYS A 80 -10.77 1.69 -11.08
N GLU A 81 -10.49 0.68 -10.28
CA GLU A 81 -9.29 0.62 -9.43
C GLU A 81 -8.11 -0.14 -10.03
N ALA A 82 -8.33 -1.19 -10.83
CA ALA A 82 -7.26 -2.07 -11.29
C ALA A 82 -6.77 -1.70 -12.69
N ASP A 83 -5.48 -1.86 -12.97
CA ASP A 83 -4.92 -1.75 -14.31
C ASP A 83 -5.10 -3.05 -15.11
N VAL A 84 -5.09 -4.21 -14.43
CA VAL A 84 -5.36 -5.54 -15.00
C VAL A 84 -6.41 -6.27 -14.15
N ILE A 85 -7.34 -6.98 -14.81
CA ILE A 85 -8.42 -7.68 -14.12
C ILE A 85 -8.29 -9.19 -14.35
N ILE A 86 -8.23 -9.97 -13.27
CA ILE A 86 -8.30 -11.43 -13.29
C ILE A 86 -9.72 -11.83 -12.93
N MET A 87 -10.46 -12.38 -13.88
CA MET A 87 -11.75 -12.99 -13.64
C MET A 87 -11.59 -14.49 -13.41
N VAL A 88 -11.92 -14.95 -12.22
CA VAL A 88 -11.81 -16.35 -11.82
C VAL A 88 -13.13 -17.06 -12.07
N VAL A 89 -13.08 -18.14 -12.83
CA VAL A 89 -14.21 -19.05 -13.10
C VAL A 89 -13.86 -20.46 -12.64
N ASP A 90 -14.86 -21.32 -12.47
CA ASP A 90 -14.68 -22.68 -11.95
C ASP A 90 -14.93 -23.70 -13.05
N ILE A 91 -13.91 -24.52 -13.37
CA ILE A 91 -14.03 -25.52 -14.43
C ILE A 91 -15.12 -26.55 -14.14
N THR A 92 -15.33 -26.89 -12.87
CA THR A 92 -16.31 -27.93 -12.46
C THR A 92 -17.76 -27.49 -12.64
N ILE A 93 -18.00 -26.19 -12.81
CA ILE A 93 -19.33 -25.60 -12.99
C ILE A 93 -19.58 -25.26 -14.47
N GLY A 94 -18.53 -25.01 -15.24
CA GLY A 94 -18.64 -24.44 -16.58
C GLY A 94 -18.92 -22.93 -16.57
N ALA A 95 -19.02 -22.35 -17.76
CA ALA A 95 -19.26 -20.92 -17.93
C ALA A 95 -20.76 -20.61 -17.84
N THR A 96 -21.15 -19.76 -16.89
CA THR A 96 -22.56 -19.42 -16.63
C THR A 96 -22.97 -18.08 -17.25
N LYS A 97 -24.28 -17.82 -17.28
CA LYS A 97 -24.83 -16.55 -17.78
C LYS A 97 -24.34 -15.34 -16.97
N GLU A 98 -24.15 -15.52 -15.66
CA GLU A 98 -23.59 -14.47 -14.80
C GLU A 98 -22.14 -14.16 -15.18
N ASP A 99 -21.34 -15.16 -15.59
CA ASP A 99 -19.97 -14.94 -16.05
C ASP A 99 -19.98 -14.14 -17.37
N GLU A 100 -20.90 -14.45 -18.28
CA GLU A 100 -21.09 -13.68 -19.52
C GLU A 100 -21.51 -12.22 -19.26
N ASP A 101 -22.42 -12.01 -18.31
CA ASP A 101 -22.87 -10.66 -17.92
C ASP A 101 -21.73 -9.82 -17.33
N VAL A 102 -20.87 -10.42 -16.51
CA VAL A 102 -19.68 -9.75 -15.97
C VAL A 102 -18.72 -9.37 -17.06
N ILE A 103 -18.41 -10.29 -17.98
CA ILE A 103 -17.44 -10.02 -19.05
C ILE A 103 -17.92 -8.88 -19.94
N ARG A 104 -19.23 -8.82 -20.25
CA ARG A 104 -19.82 -7.69 -20.97
C ARG A 104 -19.57 -6.36 -20.26
N ILE A 105 -19.66 -6.32 -18.93
CA ILE A 105 -19.37 -5.11 -18.14
C ILE A 105 -17.87 -4.78 -18.22
N LEU A 106 -16.98 -5.75 -18.02
CA LEU A 106 -15.53 -5.54 -18.05
C LEU A 106 -15.03 -5.02 -19.41
N GLN A 107 -15.57 -5.57 -20.50
CA GLN A 107 -15.23 -5.17 -21.87
C GLN A 107 -15.54 -3.69 -22.16
N THR A 108 -16.42 -3.04 -21.40
CA THR A 108 -16.68 -1.59 -21.55
C THR A 108 -15.52 -0.70 -21.11
N SER A 109 -14.57 -1.23 -20.33
CA SER A 109 -13.50 -0.45 -19.70
C SER A 109 -12.20 -0.34 -20.50
N ASN A 110 -12.07 -1.07 -21.61
CA ASN A 110 -10.80 -1.26 -22.37
C ASN A 110 -9.62 -1.76 -21.52
N LYS A 111 -9.85 -2.23 -20.29
CA LYS A 111 -8.79 -2.77 -19.44
C LYS A 111 -8.49 -4.23 -19.83
N PRO A 112 -7.22 -4.67 -19.74
CA PRO A 112 -6.89 -6.08 -19.96
C PRO A 112 -7.62 -6.98 -18.97
N VAL A 113 -8.34 -7.98 -19.49
CA VAL A 113 -9.06 -9.00 -18.71
C VAL A 113 -8.42 -10.36 -18.98
N ILE A 114 -8.02 -11.05 -17.93
CA ILE A 114 -7.53 -12.42 -17.97
C ILE A 114 -8.57 -13.31 -17.29
N VAL A 115 -9.09 -14.31 -18.00
CA VAL A 115 -9.97 -15.32 -17.41
C VAL A 115 -9.13 -16.48 -16.91
N ALA A 116 -9.07 -16.63 -15.59
CA ALA A 116 -8.41 -17.72 -14.90
C ALA A 116 -9.44 -18.84 -14.64
N VAL A 117 -9.38 -19.90 -15.42
CA VAL A 117 -10.23 -21.09 -15.25
C VAL A 117 -9.62 -21.93 -14.13
N ASN A 118 -10.22 -21.86 -12.94
CA ASN A 118 -9.66 -22.41 -11.71
C ASN A 118 -10.13 -23.85 -11.45
N LYS A 119 -9.45 -24.53 -10.52
CA LYS A 119 -9.67 -25.94 -10.13
C LYS A 119 -9.32 -26.95 -11.23
N VAL A 120 -8.40 -26.58 -12.13
CA VAL A 120 -7.84 -27.50 -13.13
C VAL A 120 -6.75 -28.34 -12.48
N ASP A 121 -7.19 -29.30 -11.67
CA ASP A 121 -6.31 -30.10 -10.79
C ASP A 121 -5.70 -31.32 -11.51
N ASN A 122 -6.22 -31.67 -12.69
CA ASN A 122 -5.73 -32.78 -13.51
C ASN A 122 -5.77 -32.43 -15.01
N LEU A 123 -5.06 -33.24 -15.82
CA LEU A 123 -4.91 -33.03 -17.27
C LEU A 123 -6.22 -33.29 -18.04
N GLU A 124 -7.10 -34.17 -17.55
CA GLU A 124 -8.37 -34.50 -18.23
C GLU A 124 -9.32 -33.30 -18.25
N LEU A 125 -9.39 -32.55 -17.13
CA LEU A 125 -10.16 -31.31 -17.02
C LEU A 125 -9.64 -30.20 -17.96
N SER A 126 -8.36 -30.22 -18.36
CA SER A 126 -7.81 -29.20 -19.27
C SER A 126 -8.50 -29.18 -20.64
N HIS A 127 -9.09 -30.30 -21.07
CA HIS A 127 -9.86 -30.40 -22.30
C HIS A 127 -11.24 -29.73 -22.21
N GLU A 128 -11.77 -29.49 -21.01
CA GLU A 128 -13.06 -28.82 -20.81
C GLU A 128 -12.93 -27.28 -20.90
N ILE A 129 -11.70 -26.76 -20.98
CA ILE A 129 -11.45 -25.32 -21.07
C ILE A 129 -12.06 -24.70 -22.34
N TYR A 130 -12.30 -25.49 -23.39
CA TYR A 130 -12.83 -25.01 -24.66
C TYR A 130 -14.19 -24.32 -24.51
N GLU A 131 -15.00 -24.73 -23.54
CA GLU A 131 -16.29 -24.11 -23.26
C GLU A 131 -16.13 -22.62 -22.90
N PHE A 132 -15.05 -22.25 -22.22
CA PHE A 132 -14.85 -20.88 -21.73
C PHE A 132 -14.42 -19.90 -22.82
N TYR A 133 -14.02 -20.36 -24.01
CA TYR A 133 -13.79 -19.46 -25.16
C TYR A 133 -15.09 -18.76 -25.61
N LYS A 134 -16.26 -19.34 -25.32
CA LYS A 134 -17.56 -18.71 -25.63
C LYS A 134 -17.76 -17.37 -24.92
N LEU A 135 -16.98 -17.10 -23.87
CA LEU A 135 -16.97 -15.85 -23.15
C LEU A 135 -16.35 -14.68 -23.94
N GLY A 136 -15.66 -14.95 -25.06
CA GLY A 136 -15.15 -13.91 -25.96
C GLY A 136 -14.02 -13.07 -25.38
N VAL A 137 -13.06 -13.73 -24.72
CA VAL A 137 -11.90 -13.08 -24.06
C VAL A 137 -10.60 -13.38 -24.80
N ASP A 138 -9.67 -12.43 -24.78
CA ASP A 138 -8.36 -12.57 -25.43
C ASP A 138 -7.39 -13.47 -24.66
N HIS A 139 -7.58 -13.56 -23.34
CA HIS A 139 -6.68 -14.25 -22.43
C HIS A 139 -7.45 -15.22 -21.55
N LEU A 140 -7.24 -16.52 -21.79
CA LEU A 140 -7.87 -17.62 -21.06
C LEU A 140 -6.78 -18.59 -20.58
N LEU A 141 -6.65 -18.76 -19.27
CA LEU A 141 -5.59 -19.58 -18.67
C LEU A 141 -6.16 -20.60 -17.67
N PRO A 142 -5.82 -21.90 -17.80
CA PRO A 142 -6.13 -22.89 -16.78
C PRO A 142 -5.23 -22.70 -15.57
N VAL A 143 -5.81 -22.69 -14.38
CA VAL A 143 -5.08 -22.61 -13.13
C VAL A 143 -5.63 -23.59 -12.09
N SER A 144 -4.77 -23.99 -11.16
CA SER A 144 -5.20 -24.56 -9.88
C SER A 144 -4.62 -23.72 -8.76
N SER A 145 -5.47 -22.93 -8.13
CA SER A 145 -5.06 -22.08 -7.00
C SER A 145 -4.55 -22.89 -5.81
N ILE A 146 -5.07 -24.10 -5.59
CA ILE A 146 -4.70 -24.95 -4.45
C ILE A 146 -3.37 -25.65 -4.72
N HIS A 147 -3.20 -26.24 -5.91
CA HIS A 147 -1.99 -26.99 -6.26
C HIS A 147 -0.89 -26.13 -6.91
N GLY A 148 -1.18 -24.86 -7.24
CA GLY A 148 -0.22 -23.91 -7.81
C GLY A 148 0.05 -24.09 -9.30
N LEU A 149 -0.74 -24.90 -10.01
CA LEU A 149 -0.57 -25.13 -11.45
C LEU A 149 -1.05 -23.90 -12.26
N GLY A 150 -0.32 -23.53 -13.31
CA GLY A 150 -0.65 -22.40 -14.20
C GLY A 150 -0.52 -21.00 -13.58
N ILE A 151 -0.16 -20.91 -12.29
CA ILE A 151 -0.01 -19.63 -11.60
C ILE A 151 1.16 -18.81 -12.16
N GLY A 152 2.27 -19.47 -12.52
CA GLY A 152 3.41 -18.80 -13.14
C GLY A 152 3.04 -18.12 -14.45
N ASP A 153 2.38 -18.86 -15.35
CA ASP A 153 1.93 -18.35 -16.66
C ASP A 153 0.91 -17.20 -16.49
N LEU A 154 0.00 -17.33 -15.51
CA LEU A 154 -0.93 -16.26 -15.15
C LEU A 154 -0.17 -14.99 -14.71
N LEU A 155 0.82 -15.13 -13.84
CA LEU A 155 1.59 -13.99 -13.32
C LEU A 155 2.51 -13.37 -14.37
N ASP A 156 3.08 -14.17 -15.26
CA ASP A 156 3.84 -13.68 -16.43
C ASP A 156 2.95 -12.80 -17.32
N LEU A 157 1.74 -13.27 -17.62
CA LEU A 157 0.79 -12.51 -18.43
C LEU A 157 0.34 -11.22 -17.72
N VAL A 158 -0.01 -11.30 -16.42
CA VAL A 158 -0.37 -10.13 -15.61
C VAL A 158 0.73 -9.08 -15.66
N VAL A 159 1.98 -9.47 -15.40
CA VAL A 159 3.13 -8.57 -15.39
C VAL A 159 3.39 -7.95 -16.77
N SER A 160 3.15 -8.71 -17.85
CA SER A 160 3.30 -8.21 -19.22
C SER A 160 2.24 -7.16 -19.62
N LEU A 161 1.06 -7.23 -19.03
CA LEU A 161 -0.09 -6.34 -19.30
C LEU A 161 -0.15 -5.14 -18.35
N LEU A 162 0.52 -5.23 -17.19
CA LEU A 162 0.64 -4.11 -16.27
C LEU A 162 1.36 -2.92 -16.94
N PRO A 163 0.99 -1.68 -16.57
CA PRO A 163 1.76 -0.51 -16.95
C PRO A 163 3.25 -0.74 -16.68
N LYS A 164 4.09 -0.54 -17.71
CA LYS A 164 5.53 -0.58 -17.50
C LYS A 164 5.90 0.50 -16.49
N GLU A 165 6.72 0.16 -15.49
CA GLU A 165 7.27 1.19 -14.61
C GLU A 165 8.01 2.22 -15.47
N ASN A 166 7.45 3.43 -15.56
CA ASN A 166 8.20 4.56 -16.08
C ASN A 166 9.32 4.85 -15.07
N LYS A 167 10.50 4.27 -15.33
CA LYS A 167 11.75 4.55 -14.61
C LYS A 167 12.24 5.97 -14.84
N GLU A 168 11.65 6.70 -15.78
CA GLU A 168 11.78 8.15 -15.86
C GLU A 168 10.92 8.76 -14.75
N LYS A 169 11.50 8.91 -13.56
CA LYS A 169 11.10 9.93 -12.61
C LYS A 169 11.30 11.30 -13.27
N GLU A 170 10.42 11.68 -14.20
CA GLU A 170 10.25 13.10 -14.48
C GLU A 170 9.88 13.76 -13.14
N ASN A 171 10.62 14.80 -12.79
CA ASN A 171 10.41 15.59 -11.58
C ASN A 171 9.00 16.20 -11.59
N GLN A 172 7.99 15.45 -11.17
CA GLN A 172 6.63 15.94 -10.94
C GLN A 172 6.49 16.53 -9.52
N GLY A 173 7.58 16.62 -8.76
CA GLY A 173 7.57 17.10 -7.38
C GLY A 173 7.21 16.05 -6.34
N ILE A 174 7.06 16.47 -5.09
CA ILE A 174 6.71 15.59 -3.96
C ILE A 174 5.24 15.19 -4.09
N LYS A 175 4.97 13.89 -4.28
CA LYS A 175 3.61 13.35 -4.36
C LYS A 175 3.13 12.97 -2.97
N TYR A 176 2.04 13.57 -2.49
CA TYR A 176 1.47 13.21 -1.21
C TYR A 176 -0.05 13.04 -1.24
N SER A 177 -0.55 12.15 -0.39
CA SER A 177 -1.98 11.87 -0.22
C SER A 177 -2.47 12.28 1.17
N LEU A 178 -3.76 12.61 1.30
CA LEU A 178 -4.42 12.79 2.59
C LEU A 178 -5.39 11.63 2.80
N VAL A 179 -5.16 10.86 3.85
CA VAL A 179 -5.98 9.68 4.17
C VAL A 179 -6.44 9.74 5.62
N GLY A 180 -7.56 9.08 5.91
CA GLY A 180 -8.21 9.13 7.22
C GLY A 180 -9.72 8.95 7.09
N GLU A 181 -10.38 8.81 8.23
CA GLU A 181 -11.83 8.56 8.29
C GLU A 181 -12.66 9.67 7.60
N PRO A 182 -13.91 9.39 7.21
CA PRO A 182 -14.84 10.41 6.75
C PRO A 182 -14.96 11.57 7.76
N ASN A 183 -15.10 12.80 7.26
CA ASN A 183 -15.36 13.99 8.07
C ASN A 183 -14.23 14.45 9.05
N VAL A 184 -13.02 13.87 8.98
CA VAL A 184 -11.84 14.36 9.74
C VAL A 184 -11.29 15.69 9.22
N GLY A 185 -11.80 16.17 8.07
CA GLY A 185 -11.45 17.48 7.49
C GLY A 185 -10.33 17.44 6.44
N LYS A 186 -10.14 16.31 5.75
CA LYS A 186 -9.19 16.14 4.64
C LYS A 186 -9.36 17.21 3.55
N SER A 187 -10.60 17.42 3.10
CA SER A 187 -10.94 18.38 2.03
C SER A 187 -10.72 19.83 2.46
N THR A 188 -11.06 20.15 3.71
CA THR A 188 -10.75 21.45 4.32
C THR A 188 -9.24 21.68 4.36
N LEU A 189 -8.45 20.65 4.71
CA LEU A 189 -7.00 20.75 4.76
C LEU A 189 -6.38 20.94 3.37
N VAL A 190 -6.86 20.23 2.35
CA VAL A 190 -6.43 20.46 0.96
C VAL A 190 -6.70 21.90 0.53
N ASN A 191 -7.91 22.41 0.78
CA ASN A 191 -8.24 23.80 0.43
C ASN A 191 -7.41 24.82 1.21
N ALA A 192 -7.09 24.54 2.49
CA ALA A 192 -6.21 25.39 3.28
C ALA A 192 -4.79 25.43 2.71
N ILE A 193 -4.25 24.27 2.28
CA ILE A 193 -2.94 24.17 1.64
C ILE A 193 -2.92 24.90 0.29
N LEU A 194 -3.91 24.64 -0.58
CA LEU A 194 -3.97 25.25 -1.92
C LEU A 194 -4.28 26.76 -1.88
N GLY A 195 -4.90 27.23 -0.79
CA GLY A 195 -5.21 28.64 -0.56
C GLY A 195 -4.13 29.43 0.18
N GLU A 196 -2.97 28.82 0.48
CA GLU A 196 -1.82 29.52 1.04
C GLU A 196 -1.20 30.47 0.01
N LYS A 197 -0.72 31.64 0.46
CA LYS A 197 -0.22 32.70 -0.44
C LYS A 197 0.96 32.23 -1.32
N ARG A 198 1.67 31.21 -0.86
CA ARG A 198 2.86 30.65 -1.52
C ARG A 198 2.54 29.45 -2.42
N ALA A 199 1.32 28.93 -2.38
CA ALA A 199 0.90 27.82 -3.22
C ALA A 199 0.35 28.36 -4.55
N ILE A 200 1.08 28.14 -5.64
CA ILE A 200 0.63 28.51 -6.99
C ILE A 200 0.17 27.23 -7.69
N VAL A 201 -1.14 27.13 -7.95
CA VAL A 201 -1.71 25.98 -8.66
C VAL A 201 -1.25 26.00 -10.12
N SER A 202 -0.69 24.88 -10.57
CA SER A 202 -0.32 24.72 -11.98
C SER A 202 -1.54 24.29 -12.78
N SER A 203 -1.78 24.95 -13.92
CA SER A 203 -2.83 24.57 -14.87
C SER A 203 -2.37 23.52 -15.88
N ILE A 204 -1.10 23.09 -15.83
CA ILE A 204 -0.53 22.13 -16.78
C ILE A 204 -1.01 20.72 -16.41
N PRO A 205 -1.87 20.09 -17.22
CA PRO A 205 -2.31 18.72 -16.99
C PRO A 205 -1.12 17.79 -17.21
N GLY A 206 -0.61 17.19 -16.14
CA GLY A 206 0.48 16.22 -16.19
C GLY A 206 -0.03 14.84 -16.60
N THR A 207 0.12 14.50 -17.88
CA THR A 207 -0.03 13.17 -18.49
C THR A 207 -1.42 12.49 -18.43
N THR A 208 -1.75 11.76 -19.49
CA THR A 208 -3.08 11.38 -19.98
C THR A 208 -3.80 10.24 -19.25
N THR A 209 -3.74 10.12 -17.93
CA THR A 209 -4.51 9.06 -17.22
C THR A 209 -5.29 9.50 -15.98
N ASP A 210 -4.88 10.54 -15.24
CA ASP A 210 -5.51 10.85 -13.94
C ASP A 210 -5.87 12.33 -13.78
N ALA A 211 -7.01 12.75 -14.32
CA ALA A 211 -7.59 14.10 -14.20
C ALA A 211 -8.05 14.52 -12.78
N VAL A 212 -7.49 13.89 -11.74
CA VAL A 212 -7.99 13.88 -10.35
C VAL A 212 -6.98 14.47 -9.35
N ASP A 213 -5.70 14.54 -9.72
CA ASP A 213 -4.63 15.07 -8.87
C ASP A 213 -4.47 16.58 -9.04
N THR A 214 -3.98 17.28 -8.01
CA THR A 214 -3.72 18.73 -8.07
C THR A 214 -2.24 19.02 -7.88
N SER A 215 -1.61 19.63 -8.89
CA SER A 215 -0.22 20.10 -8.81
C SER A 215 -0.14 21.56 -8.36
N TYR A 216 0.81 21.87 -7.49
CA TYR A 216 1.11 23.23 -7.07
C TYR A 216 2.61 23.45 -6.84
N LYS A 217 3.05 24.71 -6.85
CA LYS A 217 4.43 25.10 -6.51
C LYS A 217 4.45 25.88 -5.22
N ARG A 218 5.45 25.63 -4.38
CA ARG A 218 5.75 26.38 -3.14
C ARG A 218 7.26 26.54 -3.02
N ASN A 219 7.74 27.77 -2.81
CA ASN A 219 9.18 28.09 -2.69
C ASN A 219 10.04 27.51 -3.84
N GLY A 220 9.49 27.42 -5.06
CA GLY A 220 10.18 26.84 -6.22
C GLY A 220 10.19 25.29 -6.27
N LYS A 221 9.73 24.59 -5.22
CA LYS A 221 9.54 23.14 -5.22
C LYS A 221 8.15 22.79 -5.79
N GLU A 222 8.07 21.68 -6.51
CA GLU A 222 6.82 21.15 -7.07
C GLU A 222 6.20 20.13 -6.12
N TYR A 223 4.87 20.10 -6.06
CA TYR A 223 4.09 19.20 -5.21
C TYR A 223 2.88 18.71 -5.98
N VAL A 224 2.46 17.48 -5.69
CA VAL A 224 1.21 16.90 -6.22
C VAL A 224 0.40 16.33 -5.07
N VAL A 225 -0.82 16.85 -4.92
CA VAL A 225 -1.82 16.24 -4.03
C VAL A 225 -2.55 15.16 -4.82
N ILE A 226 -2.42 13.92 -4.37
CA ILE A 226 -3.03 12.75 -5.00
C ILE A 226 -4.53 12.65 -4.62
N ASP A 227 -5.37 12.31 -5.60
CA ASP A 227 -6.83 12.09 -5.48
C ASP A 227 -7.62 13.28 -4.87
N THR A 228 -7.39 14.49 -5.39
CA THR A 228 -8.11 15.69 -4.92
C THR A 228 -9.58 15.75 -5.31
N ALA A 229 -9.99 15.12 -6.43
CA ALA A 229 -11.38 15.19 -6.86
C ALA A 229 -12.32 14.37 -5.97
N GLY A 230 -11.82 13.33 -5.27
CA GLY A 230 -12.55 12.66 -4.20
C GLY A 230 -12.80 13.51 -2.99
N LEU A 231 -11.77 14.25 -2.59
CA LEU A 231 -11.86 15.17 -1.47
C LEU A 231 -12.85 16.32 -1.78
N LYS A 232 -12.96 16.75 -3.04
CA LYS A 232 -13.87 17.83 -3.45
C LYS A 232 -15.34 17.41 -3.66
N LYS A 233 -15.66 16.11 -3.75
CA LYS A 233 -16.97 15.60 -4.17
C LYS A 233 -17.64 14.65 -3.16
N GLU A 234 -17.57 14.93 -1.85
CA GLU A 234 -18.22 14.16 -0.76
C GLU A 234 -19.78 14.15 -0.80
N GLY A 235 -20.41 14.03 -1.99
CA GLY A 235 -21.84 14.33 -2.18
C GLY A 235 -22.60 13.49 -3.20
N LYS A 236 -22.13 12.29 -3.60
CA LYS A 236 -22.93 11.39 -4.47
C LYS A 236 -23.11 9.99 -3.88
N LEU A 237 -24.32 9.45 -4.11
CA LEU A 237 -24.89 8.19 -3.61
C LEU A 237 -23.95 6.95 -3.57
N TYR A 238 -22.90 6.92 -4.39
CA TYR A 238 -21.96 5.77 -4.49
C TYR A 238 -20.79 5.84 -3.50
N GLU A 239 -20.50 7.00 -2.90
CA GLU A 239 -19.44 7.16 -1.89
C GLU A 239 -19.86 6.72 -0.48
N ASN A 240 -21.16 6.45 -0.25
CA ASN A 240 -21.69 6.00 1.04
C ASN A 240 -21.27 4.57 1.42
N LEU A 241 -20.58 3.85 0.54
CA LEU A 241 -20.00 2.55 0.86
C LEU A 241 -18.61 2.77 1.48
N GLU A 242 -18.47 2.51 2.78
CA GLU A 242 -17.19 2.58 3.51
C GLU A 242 -16.05 1.86 2.78
N LYS A 243 -16.37 0.74 2.11
CA LYS A 243 -15.42 -0.03 1.31
C LYS A 243 -14.84 0.80 0.14
N TYR A 244 -15.63 1.60 -0.56
CA TYR A 244 -15.15 2.39 -1.70
C TYR A 244 -14.22 3.53 -1.27
N SER A 245 -14.57 4.25 -0.19
CA SER A 245 -13.68 5.25 0.41
C SER A 245 -12.35 4.63 0.86
N PHE A 246 -12.40 3.40 1.36
CA PHE A 246 -11.20 2.67 1.76
C PHE A 246 -10.33 2.28 0.54
N LEU A 247 -10.92 1.73 -0.54
CA LEU A 247 -10.15 1.37 -1.74
C LEU A 247 -9.43 2.57 -2.35
N ARG A 248 -10.09 3.72 -2.40
CA ARG A 248 -9.50 4.98 -2.90
C ARG A 248 -8.34 5.46 -2.04
N ALA A 249 -8.49 5.37 -0.72
CA ALA A 249 -7.39 5.70 0.19
C ALA A 249 -6.16 4.81 -0.09
N MET A 250 -6.35 3.52 -0.35
CA MET A 250 -5.25 2.60 -0.68
C MET A 250 -4.55 3.00 -1.99
N ARG A 251 -5.31 3.29 -3.04
CA ARG A 251 -4.75 3.75 -4.31
C ARG A 251 -4.02 5.09 -4.17
N ALA A 252 -4.52 6.00 -3.34
CA ALA A 252 -3.85 7.26 -3.05
C ALA A 252 -2.52 7.07 -2.30
N ILE A 253 -2.45 6.10 -1.37
CA ILE A 253 -1.20 5.70 -0.68
C ILE A 253 -0.22 5.07 -1.68
N GLU A 254 -0.70 4.20 -2.57
CA GLU A 254 0.16 3.56 -3.57
C GLU A 254 0.79 4.57 -4.52
N ARG A 255 0.05 5.61 -4.93
CA ARG A 255 0.53 6.62 -5.89
C ARG A 255 1.33 7.76 -5.25
N SER A 256 1.39 7.85 -3.91
CA SER A 256 2.12 8.90 -3.19
C SER A 256 3.51 8.45 -2.75
N ASP A 257 4.42 9.40 -2.56
CA ASP A 257 5.67 9.20 -1.84
C ASP A 257 5.43 9.25 -0.31
N LEU A 258 4.53 10.17 0.09
CA LEU A 258 4.19 10.46 1.48
C LEU A 258 2.67 10.44 1.70
N SER A 259 2.22 9.83 2.79
CA SER A 259 0.81 9.83 3.19
C SER A 259 0.61 10.60 4.50
N ILE A 260 -0.30 11.57 4.47
CA ILE A 260 -0.71 12.35 5.64
C ILE A 260 -1.94 11.67 6.24
N LEU A 261 -1.77 11.04 7.40
CA LEU A 261 -2.88 10.44 8.16
C LEU A 261 -3.58 11.54 8.97
N VAL A 262 -4.76 11.96 8.52
CA VAL A 262 -5.56 13.00 9.15
C VAL A 262 -6.52 12.39 10.17
N LEU A 263 -6.41 12.86 11.40
CA LEU A 263 -7.22 12.49 12.56
C LEU A 263 -8.06 13.68 13.00
N ASP A 264 -9.23 13.40 13.57
CA ASP A 264 -10.05 14.42 14.22
C ASP A 264 -9.65 14.51 15.70
N ALA A 265 -9.08 15.64 16.13
CA ALA A 265 -8.60 15.81 17.50
C ALA A 265 -9.72 15.80 18.55
N THR A 266 -10.99 15.91 18.15
CA THR A 266 -12.13 15.83 19.07
C THR A 266 -12.67 14.40 19.23
N LYS A 267 -12.07 13.41 18.57
CA LYS A 267 -12.55 12.02 18.56
C LYS A 267 -11.47 11.05 19.06
N PRO A 268 -11.87 9.92 19.66
CA PRO A 268 -10.93 8.87 20.03
C PRO A 268 -10.36 8.17 18.78
N LEU A 269 -9.19 7.55 18.94
CA LEU A 269 -8.60 6.67 17.93
C LEU A 269 -9.45 5.41 17.75
N THR A 270 -9.48 4.89 16.53
CA THR A 270 -10.29 3.72 16.17
C THR A 270 -9.44 2.64 15.50
N GLU A 271 -9.95 1.40 15.45
CA GLU A 271 -9.32 0.33 14.68
C GLU A 271 -9.24 0.64 13.18
N GLN A 272 -10.17 1.43 12.63
CA GLN A 272 -10.10 1.86 11.23
C GLN A 272 -8.90 2.77 10.98
N THR A 273 -8.62 3.70 11.91
CA THR A 273 -7.43 4.56 11.87
C THR A 273 -6.16 3.71 11.89
N LYS A 274 -6.08 2.75 12.81
CA LYS A 274 -4.94 1.81 12.93
C LYS A 274 -4.73 1.00 11.66
N ARG A 275 -5.82 0.56 11.04
CA ARG A 275 -5.80 -0.18 9.79
C ARG A 275 -5.25 0.65 8.63
N ILE A 276 -5.72 1.89 8.44
CA ILE A 276 -5.19 2.81 7.40
C ILE A 276 -3.69 3.04 7.61
N ALA A 277 -3.27 3.30 8.85
CA ALA A 277 -1.86 3.51 9.18
C ALA A 277 -1.00 2.26 8.90
N GLY A 278 -1.53 1.07 9.18
CA GLY A 278 -0.91 -0.20 8.82
C GLY A 278 -0.64 -0.32 7.33
N TYR A 279 -1.62 0.02 6.49
CA TYR A 279 -1.42 0.01 5.05
C TYR A 279 -0.36 0.98 4.57
N ILE A 280 -0.33 2.22 5.07
CA ILE A 280 0.73 3.19 4.72
C ILE A 280 2.13 2.58 5.01
N LYS A 281 2.28 1.93 6.16
CA LYS A 281 3.52 1.21 6.54
C LYS A 281 3.80 0.06 5.57
N ASP A 282 2.81 -0.76 5.24
CA ASP A 282 2.96 -1.92 4.34
C ASP A 282 3.35 -1.49 2.92
N TYR A 283 2.83 -0.35 2.44
CA TYR A 283 3.24 0.28 1.18
C TYR A 283 4.61 0.97 1.26
N ASN A 284 5.25 0.97 2.44
CA ASN A 284 6.50 1.66 2.74
C ASN A 284 6.50 3.12 2.30
N ARG A 285 5.42 3.84 2.55
CA ARG A 285 5.33 5.28 2.30
C ARG A 285 5.80 6.07 3.51
N ALA A 286 6.41 7.22 3.26
CA ALA A 286 6.61 8.20 4.30
C ALA A 286 5.27 8.59 4.93
N MET A 287 5.28 8.95 6.21
CA MET A 287 4.07 9.27 6.95
C MET A 287 4.24 10.54 7.77
N ILE A 288 3.17 11.32 7.84
CA ILE A 288 2.96 12.38 8.84
C ILE A 288 1.58 12.16 9.44
N ILE A 289 1.45 12.28 10.76
CA ILE A 289 0.15 12.22 11.44
C ILE A 289 -0.30 13.63 11.76
N VAL A 290 -1.55 13.94 11.41
CA VAL A 290 -2.14 15.27 11.62
C VAL A 290 -3.38 15.14 12.50
N TYR A 291 -3.34 15.73 13.68
CA TYR A 291 -4.53 16.02 14.48
C TYR A 291 -5.15 17.34 14.00
N ASN A 292 -6.20 17.24 13.21
CA ASN A 292 -6.97 18.37 12.70
C ASN A 292 -8.09 18.79 13.68
N LYS A 293 -8.72 19.94 13.45
CA LYS A 293 -9.74 20.56 14.32
C LYS A 293 -9.21 20.90 15.71
N TRP A 294 -7.92 21.22 15.80
CA TRP A 294 -7.26 21.56 17.06
C TRP A 294 -7.82 22.81 17.74
N ASP A 295 -8.55 23.64 17.00
CA ASP A 295 -9.30 24.79 17.51
C ASP A 295 -10.49 24.40 18.40
N LEU A 296 -11.04 23.19 18.23
CA LEU A 296 -12.19 22.69 19.00
C LEU A 296 -11.79 21.98 20.30
N VAL A 297 -10.50 21.71 20.50
CA VAL A 297 -10.00 21.01 21.67
C VAL A 297 -9.71 21.99 22.80
N THR A 298 -10.39 21.81 23.94
CA THR A 298 -10.03 22.45 25.21
C THR A 298 -8.69 21.88 25.66
N LYS A 299 -7.69 22.75 25.82
CA LYS A 299 -6.29 22.35 25.95
C LYS A 299 -5.57 23.10 27.06
N ASP A 300 -4.61 22.41 27.67
CA ASP A 300 -3.64 22.91 28.63
C ASP A 300 -2.21 22.66 28.11
N SER A 301 -1.20 22.81 28.98
CA SER A 301 0.21 22.60 28.61
C SER A 301 0.57 21.15 28.27
N ASN A 302 -0.21 20.17 28.72
CA ASN A 302 0.10 18.74 28.60
C ASN A 302 -0.71 18.05 27.50
N THR A 303 -1.82 18.63 27.05
CA THR A 303 -2.77 18.00 26.11
C THR A 303 -2.09 17.47 24.84
N MET A 304 -1.15 18.21 24.24
CA MET A 304 -0.43 17.73 23.05
C MET A 304 0.41 16.49 23.33
N LYS A 305 1.08 16.46 24.48
CA LYS A 305 1.92 15.34 24.89
C LYS A 305 1.06 14.11 25.16
N GLU A 306 -0.01 14.26 25.95
CA GLU A 306 -0.91 13.16 26.30
C GLU A 306 -1.57 12.53 25.07
N MET A 307 -2.01 13.34 24.10
CA MET A 307 -2.56 12.80 22.85
C MET A 307 -1.50 12.10 21.98
N THR A 308 -0.27 12.60 21.98
CA THR A 308 0.85 11.96 21.26
C THR A 308 1.24 10.64 21.91
N ASP A 309 1.31 10.59 23.24
CA ASP A 309 1.61 9.38 24.01
C ASP A 309 0.51 8.34 23.80
N ASN A 310 -0.77 8.74 23.85
CA ASN A 310 -1.91 7.86 23.57
C ASN A 310 -1.89 7.30 22.13
N LEU A 311 -1.50 8.13 21.15
CA LEU A 311 -1.34 7.70 19.76
C LEU A 311 -0.29 6.59 19.62
N TYR A 312 0.88 6.76 20.24
CA TYR A 312 1.94 5.75 20.17
C TYR A 312 1.65 4.52 21.03
N GLU A 313 0.87 4.64 22.11
CA GLU A 313 0.36 3.48 22.83
C GLU A 313 -0.62 2.67 21.95
N PHE A 314 -1.51 3.35 21.22
CA PHE A 314 -2.49 2.72 20.35
C PHE A 314 -1.88 2.15 19.06
N MET A 315 -0.88 2.84 18.49
CA MET A 315 -0.14 2.45 17.29
C MET A 315 1.39 2.48 17.52
N PRO A 316 1.94 1.54 18.31
CA PRO A 316 3.37 1.53 18.66
C PRO A 316 4.31 1.42 17.46
N PHE A 317 3.82 0.91 16.33
CA PHE A 317 4.60 0.78 15.09
C PHE A 317 4.85 2.12 14.37
N LEU A 318 4.31 3.23 14.89
CA LEU A 318 4.44 4.58 14.31
C LEU A 318 5.30 5.53 15.16
N TRP A 319 6.05 5.02 16.14
CA TRP A 319 6.84 5.82 17.08
C TRP A 319 7.82 6.81 16.41
N TYR A 320 8.23 6.57 15.18
CA TYR A 320 9.15 7.41 14.40
C TYR A 320 8.43 8.46 13.54
N VAL A 321 7.10 8.50 13.53
CA VAL A 321 6.29 9.33 12.64
C VAL A 321 5.95 10.66 13.32
N PRO A 322 6.26 11.82 12.70
CA PRO A 322 5.98 13.11 13.33
C PRO A 322 4.47 13.38 13.42
N VAL A 323 4.07 14.01 14.53
CA VAL A 323 2.68 14.38 14.83
C VAL A 323 2.52 15.90 14.80
N ILE A 324 1.54 16.38 14.04
CA ILE A 324 1.24 17.80 13.89
C ILE A 324 -0.20 18.08 14.33
N PHE A 325 -0.36 19.01 15.26
CA PHE A 325 -1.65 19.54 15.67
C PHE A 325 -1.94 20.82 14.90
N LEU A 326 -3.06 20.88 14.16
CA LEU A 326 -3.42 22.03 13.34
C LEU A 326 -4.94 22.25 13.25
N SER A 327 -5.33 23.42 12.74
CA SER A 327 -6.71 23.69 12.34
C SER A 327 -6.75 24.05 10.86
N ALA A 328 -7.29 23.14 10.04
CA ALA A 328 -7.52 23.41 8.63
C ALA A 328 -8.53 24.54 8.41
N PHE A 329 -9.54 24.66 9.28
CA PHE A 329 -10.58 25.68 9.18
C PHE A 329 -10.03 27.08 9.46
N ASN A 330 -9.27 27.25 10.55
CA ASN A 330 -8.64 28.52 10.91
C ASN A 330 -7.31 28.78 10.19
N LYS A 331 -6.83 27.82 9.38
CA LYS A 331 -5.53 27.85 8.71
C LYS A 331 -4.34 28.00 9.68
N GLU A 332 -4.48 27.43 10.87
CA GLU A 332 -3.41 27.43 11.87
C GLU A 332 -2.39 26.33 11.56
N ARG A 333 -1.09 26.64 11.64
CA ARG A 333 0.02 25.68 11.50
C ARG A 333 0.08 24.91 10.17
N ILE A 334 -0.58 25.40 9.11
CA ILE A 334 -0.49 24.82 7.75
C ILE A 334 0.94 24.88 7.22
N ASN A 335 1.65 25.99 7.45
CA ASN A 335 3.06 26.10 7.04
C ASN A 335 3.97 25.08 7.74
N LEU A 336 3.72 24.77 9.02
CA LEU A 336 4.46 23.73 9.75
C LEU A 336 4.26 22.36 9.09
N LEU A 337 3.04 22.03 8.66
CA LEU A 337 2.78 20.80 7.91
C LEU A 337 3.58 20.75 6.61
N LEU A 338 3.57 21.83 5.83
CA LEU A 338 4.29 21.89 4.56
C LEU A 338 5.81 21.78 4.74
N ASP A 339 6.36 22.42 5.77
CA ASP A 339 7.79 22.29 6.11
C ASP A 339 8.12 20.86 6.60
N THR A 340 7.21 20.22 7.32
CA THR A 340 7.38 18.82 7.74
C THR A 340 7.31 17.85 6.57
N ILE A 341 6.46 18.11 5.55
CA ILE A 341 6.43 17.33 4.31
C ILE A 341 7.81 17.36 3.62
N ASP A 342 8.44 18.54 3.55
CA ASP A 342 9.78 18.69 2.98
C ASP A 342 10.81 17.87 3.78
N GLN A 343 10.85 18.03 5.11
CA GLN A 343 11.80 17.32 5.97
C GLN A 343 11.61 15.79 5.88
N VAL A 344 10.38 15.31 5.97
CA VAL A 344 10.08 13.88 5.92
C VAL A 344 10.41 13.31 4.54
N TYR A 345 10.19 14.06 3.45
CA TYR A 345 10.57 13.61 2.12
C TYR A 345 12.09 13.54 1.93
N GLU A 346 12.84 14.50 2.50
CA GLU A 346 14.30 14.47 2.54
C GLU A 346 14.80 13.22 3.30
N ASN A 347 14.23 12.94 4.48
CA ASN A 347 14.51 11.73 5.25
C ASN A 347 14.14 10.45 4.47
N TYR A 348 13.01 10.47 3.76
CA TYR A 348 12.50 9.37 2.93
C TYR A 348 13.28 9.15 1.64
N THR A 349 14.16 10.06 1.23
CA THR A 349 14.97 9.91 0.01
C THR A 349 16.48 9.96 0.32
N GLN A 350 16.82 9.96 1.61
CA GLN A 350 18.20 10.06 2.07
C GLN A 350 19.01 8.83 1.68
N ARG A 351 20.21 9.06 1.12
CA ARG A 351 21.24 8.04 0.94
C ARG A 351 22.29 8.16 2.04
N ILE A 352 22.55 7.07 2.75
CA ILE A 352 23.54 7.00 3.83
C ILE A 352 24.85 6.38 3.33
N ASN A 353 25.96 6.75 3.97
CA ASN A 353 27.28 6.22 3.63
C ASN A 353 27.41 4.76 4.11
N THR A 354 27.81 3.86 3.21
CA THR A 354 27.95 2.43 3.52
C THR A 354 28.98 2.15 4.60
N SER A 355 30.11 2.85 4.65
CA SER A 355 31.13 2.67 5.70
C SER A 355 30.55 2.99 7.07
N LEU A 356 29.95 4.17 7.21
CA LEU A 356 29.34 4.62 8.47
C LEU A 356 28.21 3.67 8.92
N LEU A 357 27.38 3.20 7.99
CA LEU A 357 26.36 2.20 8.29
C LEU A 357 26.98 0.90 8.84
N ASN A 358 28.07 0.43 8.25
CA ASN A 358 28.76 -0.77 8.74
C ASN A 358 29.35 -0.54 10.12
N ASP A 359 29.99 0.60 10.36
CA ASP A 359 30.56 0.94 11.67
C ASP A 359 29.49 0.88 12.77
N ILE A 360 28.34 1.53 12.52
CA ILE A 360 27.19 1.54 13.46
C ILE A 360 26.65 0.13 13.71
N ILE A 361 26.46 -0.66 12.64
CA ILE A 361 25.91 -2.02 12.76
C ILE A 361 26.87 -2.93 13.51
N MET A 362 28.17 -2.87 13.21
CA MET A 362 29.19 -3.69 13.86
C MET A 362 29.33 -3.31 15.34
N GLU A 363 29.33 -2.01 15.66
CA GLU A 363 29.32 -1.54 17.05
C GLU A 363 28.09 -2.05 17.80
N ALA A 364 26.89 -1.94 17.21
CA ALA A 364 25.65 -2.43 17.81
C ALA A 364 25.70 -3.95 18.09
N VAL A 365 26.25 -4.74 17.16
CA VAL A 365 26.41 -6.19 17.33
C VAL A 365 27.41 -6.53 18.44
N VAL A 366 28.47 -5.74 18.61
CA VAL A 366 29.46 -5.94 19.69
C VAL A 366 28.86 -5.58 21.05
N LEU A 367 28.15 -4.45 21.15
CA LEU A 367 27.55 -3.98 22.40
C LEU A 367 26.39 -4.88 22.87
N ASN A 368 25.63 -5.42 21.94
CA ASN A 368 24.54 -6.36 22.22
C ASN A 368 24.64 -7.58 21.28
N PRO A 369 25.45 -8.59 21.64
CA PRO A 369 25.62 -9.78 20.83
C PRO A 369 24.29 -10.51 20.59
N PRO A 370 24.02 -10.99 19.35
CA PRO A 370 22.79 -11.70 19.06
C PRO A 370 22.74 -13.02 19.83
N SER A 371 21.63 -13.27 20.52
CA SER A 371 21.35 -14.57 21.12
C SER A 371 21.13 -15.64 20.06
N GLU A 372 21.29 -16.90 20.43
CA GLU A 372 20.90 -18.02 19.58
C GLU A 372 19.39 -17.98 19.30
N PHE A 373 19.02 -18.13 18.03
CA PHE A 373 17.62 -18.23 17.59
C PHE A 373 17.56 -19.26 16.45
N ASN A 374 16.56 -20.14 16.48
CA ASN A 374 16.45 -21.26 15.54
C ASN A 374 17.74 -22.11 15.45
N GLN A 375 18.37 -22.40 16.60
CA GLN A 375 19.59 -23.20 16.71
C GLN A 375 20.81 -22.61 15.96
N LYS A 376 20.76 -21.31 15.66
CA LYS A 376 21.82 -20.60 14.95
C LYS A 376 22.09 -19.27 15.64
N THR A 377 23.36 -18.89 15.71
CA THR A 377 23.76 -17.54 16.11
C THR A 377 23.84 -16.67 14.86
N LEU A 378 23.18 -15.52 14.89
CA LEU A 378 23.27 -14.55 13.80
C LEU A 378 24.71 -14.02 13.68
N LYS A 379 25.26 -14.07 12.48
CA LYS A 379 26.49 -13.38 12.12
C LYS A 379 26.19 -12.38 11.01
N VAL A 380 26.40 -11.09 11.31
CA VAL A 380 26.30 -10.01 10.32
C VAL A 380 27.69 -9.78 9.73
N TYR A 381 27.79 -9.81 8.40
CA TYR A 381 29.06 -9.62 7.69
C TYR A 381 29.26 -8.19 7.23
N TYR A 382 28.21 -7.59 6.67
CA TYR A 382 28.19 -6.20 6.26
C TYR A 382 26.74 -5.76 5.98
N ALA A 383 26.54 -4.45 5.86
CA ALA A 383 25.28 -3.80 5.54
C ALA A 383 25.45 -2.83 4.36
N THR A 384 24.41 -2.66 3.54
CA THR A 384 24.38 -1.64 2.47
C THR A 384 22.97 -1.10 2.28
N GLN A 385 22.86 0.12 1.73
CA GLN A 385 21.59 0.69 1.32
C GLN A 385 21.39 0.52 -0.19
N GLU A 386 20.41 -0.31 -0.58
CA GLU A 386 20.12 -0.59 -1.98
C GLU A 386 19.18 0.44 -2.61
N ASP A 387 18.22 0.94 -1.83
CA ASP A 387 17.21 1.89 -2.29
C ASP A 387 16.99 3.03 -1.29
N ILE A 388 16.46 4.15 -1.77
CA ILE A 388 16.25 5.36 -1.00
C ILE A 388 14.79 5.64 -0.68
N ALA A 389 13.81 5.23 -1.49
CA ALA A 389 12.40 5.60 -1.32
C ALA A 389 11.48 4.36 -1.37
N PRO A 390 11.38 3.57 -0.28
CA PRO A 390 11.90 3.83 1.07
C PRO A 390 13.40 3.54 1.24
N PRO A 391 14.05 4.07 2.30
CA PRO A 391 15.39 3.67 2.69
C PRO A 391 15.44 2.16 2.94
N SER A 392 16.14 1.44 2.07
CA SER A 392 16.17 -0.03 2.04
C SER A 392 17.55 -0.54 2.36
N ILE A 393 17.72 -1.07 3.57
CA ILE A 393 18.97 -1.61 4.08
C ILE A 393 18.96 -3.13 3.92
N VAL A 394 20.04 -3.66 3.36
CA VAL A 394 20.30 -5.09 3.27
C VAL A 394 21.42 -5.46 4.23
N LEU A 395 21.13 -6.41 5.12
CA LEU A 395 22.10 -7.02 6.00
C LEU A 395 22.53 -8.36 5.40
N PHE A 396 23.82 -8.50 5.11
CA PHE A 396 24.39 -9.76 4.65
C PHE A 396 24.78 -10.60 5.85
N VAL A 397 24.14 -11.75 5.99
CA VAL A 397 24.19 -12.61 7.18
C VAL A 397 24.51 -14.05 6.83
N ASN A 398 24.87 -14.84 7.83
CA ASN A 398 25.10 -16.29 7.66
C ASN A 398 23.81 -17.06 7.38
N GLU A 399 22.72 -16.71 8.06
CA GLU A 399 21.41 -17.32 7.88
C GLU A 399 20.29 -16.32 8.20
N PRO A 400 19.44 -15.93 7.23
CA PRO A 400 18.33 -15.01 7.47
C PRO A 400 17.34 -15.46 8.56
N SER A 401 17.16 -16.77 8.75
CA SER A 401 16.26 -17.30 9.80
C SER A 401 16.84 -17.24 11.22
N ALA A 402 18.11 -16.83 11.39
CA ALA A 402 18.78 -16.74 12.69
C ALA A 402 18.53 -15.42 13.43
N ILE A 403 17.81 -14.46 12.84
CA ILE A 403 17.46 -13.20 13.52
C ILE A 403 16.04 -13.25 14.08
N HIS A 404 15.91 -12.94 15.36
CA HIS A 404 14.63 -12.72 16.01
C HIS A 404 14.13 -11.29 15.75
N PHE A 405 12.80 -11.08 15.70
CA PHE A 405 12.21 -9.78 15.40
C PHE A 405 12.67 -8.67 16.36
N SER A 406 12.89 -9.00 17.65
CA SER A 406 13.34 -8.04 18.66
C SER A 406 14.75 -7.52 18.34
N TYR A 407 15.62 -8.38 17.81
CA TYR A 407 16.97 -8.01 17.42
C TYR A 407 16.97 -7.18 16.14
N LYS A 408 16.08 -7.51 15.19
CA LYS A 408 15.85 -6.67 14.00
C LYS A 408 15.40 -5.26 14.38
N ARG A 409 14.44 -5.14 15.32
CA ARG A 409 13.98 -3.84 15.86
C ARG A 409 15.09 -3.10 16.59
N TYR A 410 15.93 -3.81 17.35
CA TYR A 410 17.12 -3.22 17.98
C TYR A 410 18.06 -2.59 16.95
N LEU A 411 18.40 -3.30 15.87
CA LEU A 411 19.25 -2.76 14.80
C LEU A 411 18.58 -1.58 14.07
N GLU A 412 17.27 -1.65 13.82
CA GLU A 412 16.52 -0.50 13.28
C GLU A 412 16.65 0.73 14.18
N ASN A 413 16.47 0.58 15.49
CA ASN A 413 16.60 1.68 16.44
C ASN A 413 18.02 2.26 16.42
N LYS A 414 19.06 1.41 16.34
CA LYS A 414 20.45 1.89 16.24
C LYS A 414 20.73 2.67 14.96
N ILE A 415 20.11 2.28 13.85
CA ILE A 415 20.18 3.05 12.61
C ILE A 415 19.49 4.41 12.79
N ARG A 416 18.29 4.44 13.37
CA ARG A 416 17.50 5.68 13.59
C ARG A 416 18.10 6.63 14.64
N GLU A 417 18.88 6.12 15.59
CA GLU A 417 19.64 6.95 16.54
C GLU A 417 20.76 7.75 15.86
N ASN A 418 21.29 7.25 14.74
CA ASN A 418 22.43 7.83 14.03
C ASN A 418 22.05 8.56 12.73
N PHE A 419 20.89 8.24 12.15
CA PHE A 419 20.39 8.84 10.93
C PHE A 419 18.94 9.28 11.13
N ASP A 420 18.63 10.53 10.76
CA ASP A 420 17.27 11.05 10.86
C ASP A 420 16.36 10.43 9.79
N PHE A 421 15.67 9.37 10.17
CA PHE A 421 14.60 8.75 9.38
C PHE A 421 13.22 9.09 9.94
N THR A 422 13.06 10.24 10.60
CA THR A 422 11.76 10.70 11.11
C THR A 422 10.75 10.77 9.97
N GLY A 423 9.60 10.13 10.16
CA GLY A 423 8.54 10.00 9.15
C GLY A 423 8.83 9.02 8.01
N ALA A 424 10.05 8.50 7.88
CA ALA A 424 10.43 7.54 6.85
C ALA A 424 10.42 6.09 7.39
N PRO A 425 9.71 5.14 6.75
CA PRO A 425 9.82 3.72 7.09
C PRO A 425 11.19 3.20 6.66
N LEU A 426 11.80 2.35 7.51
CA LEU A 426 13.09 1.73 7.22
C LEU A 426 12.87 0.26 6.83
N LYS A 427 13.21 -0.09 5.59
CA LYS A 427 13.08 -1.46 5.10
C LYS A 427 14.38 -2.22 5.34
N ILE A 428 14.43 -3.04 6.39
CA ILE A 428 15.57 -3.93 6.65
C ILE A 428 15.27 -5.33 6.10
N THR A 429 16.09 -5.78 5.15
CA THR A 429 16.06 -7.13 4.60
C THR A 429 17.36 -7.87 4.89
N LEU A 430 17.29 -9.20 4.90
CA LEU A 430 18.43 -10.06 5.20
C LEU A 430 18.73 -10.90 3.97
N ARG A 431 19.99 -10.92 3.55
CA ARG A 431 20.47 -11.81 2.50
C ARG A 431 21.51 -12.75 3.05
N LYS A 432 21.43 -14.01 2.66
CA LYS A 432 22.49 -14.97 2.97
C LYS A 432 23.71 -14.58 2.15
N LYS A 433 24.87 -14.50 2.80
CA LYS A 433 26.13 -14.30 2.08
C LYS A 433 26.48 -15.58 1.33
N ASP A 434 26.42 -15.55 0.01
CA ASP A 434 26.93 -16.64 -0.83
C ASP A 434 28.45 -16.59 -0.91
N SER A 435 29.09 -17.75 -0.98
CA SER A 435 30.56 -17.89 -1.01
C SER A 435 31.24 -17.33 -2.26
N HIS A 436 30.48 -16.81 -3.24
CA HIS A 436 30.97 -16.38 -4.55
C HIS A 436 30.83 -14.87 -4.84
N GLU A 437 30.31 -14.07 -3.92
CA GLU A 437 30.28 -12.60 -4.09
C GLU A 437 31.48 -11.97 -3.35
N LEU A 438 32.44 -11.47 -4.14
CA LEU A 438 33.58 -10.64 -3.74
C LEU A 438 33.46 -9.25 -4.35
#